data_AF-A0A1V5KHG6-F1
#
_entry.id   AF-A0A1V5KHG6-F1
#
_cell.length_a   1.000
_cell.length_b   1.000
_cell.length_c   1.000
_cell.angle_alpha   90.00
_cell.angle_beta   90.00
_cell.angle_gamma   90.00
#
_symmetry.space_group_name_H-M   'P 1'
#
loop_
_entity.id
_entity.type
_entity.pdbx_description
1 polymer ?
#
loop_
_entity_poly.entity_id
_entity_poly.type
_entity_poly.pdbx_seq_one_letter_code
_entity_poly.pdbx_strand_id
1 'polypeptide(L)'
;MAGEPVSTEEWLGWIEEGGEYGDAGEAEMLVPMPDGWKHAPIGGELPFFATAEDLLGENFERTLKLFARSHASWIAPHSFADSVEPGGPYQAAYDELNRALGYRLRVSEAECSWENGRWAVSVTLENDGCAPLYFDWRPYLRLTDAAGNMQTIPLETDLRTVLPGEPAEAAAELPDLAPGEYLVEIGIIDPATGAPGIALAMDAPESGLWYALFSIRP
;
A
#
# COMPACT_ATOMS: atom_id res chain seq x y z
N MET A 1 10.40 -20.20 4.49
CA MET A 1 10.31 -19.20 5.58
C MET A 1 10.65 -17.85 5.01
N ALA A 2 9.90 -16.82 5.36
CA ALA A 2 10.01 -15.52 4.72
C ALA A 2 11.28 -14.78 5.18
N GLY A 3 11.98 -14.15 4.24
CA GLY A 3 13.23 -13.41 4.50
C GLY A 3 14.48 -14.28 4.65
N GLU A 4 14.35 -15.61 4.81
CA GLU A 4 15.49 -16.54 4.78
C GLU A 4 15.84 -16.90 3.33
N PRO A 5 17.11 -16.77 2.90
CA PRO A 5 17.48 -16.89 1.50
C PRO A 5 17.09 -18.21 0.83
N VAL A 6 17.47 -19.35 1.41
CA VAL A 6 17.29 -20.64 0.74
C VAL A 6 15.81 -20.93 0.56
N SER A 7 15.05 -20.80 1.63
CA SER A 7 13.63 -21.09 1.64
C SER A 7 12.81 -20.10 0.81
N THR A 8 13.18 -18.82 0.82
CA THR A 8 12.44 -17.81 0.06
C THR A 8 12.71 -17.96 -1.43
N GLU A 9 13.97 -18.22 -1.83
CA GLU A 9 14.31 -18.44 -3.24
C GLU A 9 13.68 -19.72 -3.80
N GLU A 10 13.68 -20.80 -3.02
CA GLU A 10 12.99 -22.04 -3.40
C GLU A 10 11.49 -21.79 -3.63
N TRP A 11 10.83 -21.10 -2.68
CA TRP A 11 9.42 -20.76 -2.82
C TRP A 11 9.15 -19.84 -4.02
N LEU A 12 10.02 -18.85 -4.28
CA LEU A 12 9.91 -17.99 -5.47
C LEU A 12 10.02 -18.82 -6.76
N GLY A 13 10.88 -19.84 -6.79
CA GLY A 13 10.94 -20.79 -7.90
C GLY A 13 9.63 -21.54 -8.11
N TRP A 14 8.99 -21.99 -7.02
CA TRP A 14 7.68 -22.66 -7.10
C TRP A 14 6.59 -21.75 -7.65
N ILE A 15 6.59 -20.48 -7.26
CA ILE A 15 5.64 -19.48 -7.75
C ILE A 15 5.84 -19.18 -9.24
N GLU A 16 7.10 -19.07 -9.67
CA GLU A 16 7.44 -18.72 -11.05
C GLU A 16 7.24 -19.90 -12.02
N GLU A 17 7.62 -21.11 -11.61
CA GLU A 17 7.76 -22.26 -12.51
C GLU A 17 6.73 -23.37 -12.26
N GLY A 18 6.02 -23.32 -11.13
CA GLY A 18 5.20 -24.46 -10.68
C GLY A 18 6.05 -25.72 -10.49
N GLY A 19 5.42 -26.89 -10.44
CA GLY A 19 6.14 -28.17 -10.47
C GLY A 19 5.76 -29.18 -9.40
N GLU A 20 6.64 -30.18 -9.23
CA GLU A 20 6.49 -31.32 -8.33
C GLU A 20 7.55 -31.25 -7.23
N TYR A 21 7.13 -30.85 -6.04
CA TYR A 21 8.03 -30.67 -4.89
C TYR A 21 7.68 -31.56 -3.69
N GLY A 22 6.70 -32.46 -3.85
CA GLY A 22 6.29 -33.41 -2.82
C GLY A 22 6.93 -34.78 -3.00
N ASP A 23 7.27 -35.44 -1.88
CA ASP A 23 7.78 -36.83 -1.85
C ASP A 23 6.74 -37.89 -2.30
N ALA A 24 5.49 -37.47 -2.56
CA ALA A 24 4.35 -38.36 -2.79
C ALA A 24 4.18 -38.86 -4.23
N GLY A 25 5.00 -38.38 -5.18
CA GLY A 25 4.93 -38.83 -6.59
C GLY A 25 3.63 -38.46 -7.30
N GLU A 26 2.93 -37.42 -6.83
CA GLU A 26 1.77 -36.85 -7.52
C GLU A 26 2.26 -35.86 -8.58
N ALA A 27 1.94 -36.17 -9.85
CA ALA A 27 2.29 -35.30 -10.96
C ALA A 27 1.44 -34.03 -10.96
N GLU A 28 2.04 -32.89 -11.33
CA GLU A 28 1.36 -31.58 -11.53
C GLU A 28 0.73 -30.93 -10.27
N MET A 29 1.39 -30.96 -9.12
CA MET A 29 0.83 -30.42 -7.87
C MET A 29 0.78 -28.88 -7.77
N LEU A 30 1.77 -28.15 -8.33
CA LEU A 30 1.79 -26.68 -8.29
C LEU A 30 1.73 -26.09 -9.70
N VAL A 31 0.74 -25.22 -9.93
CA VAL A 31 0.61 -24.42 -11.15
C VAL A 31 1.36 -23.10 -10.95
N PRO A 32 2.15 -22.63 -11.95
CA PRO A 32 2.80 -21.33 -11.89
C PRO A 32 1.80 -20.19 -11.61
N MET A 33 2.15 -19.27 -10.72
CA MET A 33 1.35 -18.10 -10.37
C MET A 33 2.21 -16.84 -10.17
N PRO A 34 3.05 -16.45 -11.15
CA PRO A 34 3.98 -15.31 -11.01
C PRO A 34 3.26 -13.98 -10.73
N ASP A 35 2.02 -13.84 -11.19
CA ASP A 35 1.17 -12.67 -10.96
C ASP A 35 0.13 -12.86 -9.84
N GLY A 36 0.18 -13.97 -9.09
CA GLY A 36 -0.81 -14.28 -8.06
C GLY A 36 -0.89 -13.21 -6.96
N TRP A 37 0.25 -12.56 -6.67
CA TRP A 37 0.36 -11.45 -5.72
C TRP A 37 -0.45 -10.21 -6.12
N LYS A 38 -0.82 -10.04 -7.39
CA LYS A 38 -1.68 -8.93 -7.84
C LYS A 38 -3.13 -9.11 -7.38
N HIS A 39 -3.51 -10.32 -6.97
CA HIS A 39 -4.90 -10.69 -6.70
C HIS A 39 -5.12 -11.28 -5.31
N ALA A 40 -4.06 -11.78 -4.65
CA ALA A 40 -4.14 -12.36 -3.32
C ALA A 40 -2.94 -11.96 -2.46
N PRO A 41 -3.14 -11.68 -1.16
CA PRO A 41 -2.06 -11.35 -0.25
C PRO A 41 -1.13 -12.54 -0.02
N ILE A 42 0.17 -12.28 0.00
CA ILE A 42 1.18 -13.27 0.36
C ILE A 42 1.58 -13.05 1.81
N GLY A 43 1.21 -14.01 2.67
CA GLY A 43 1.66 -14.06 4.06
C GLY A 43 2.89 -14.93 4.20
N GLY A 44 3.65 -14.73 5.28
CA GLY A 44 4.78 -15.59 5.60
C GLY A 44 5.14 -15.54 7.08
N GLU A 45 5.94 -16.51 7.50
CA GLU A 45 6.47 -16.61 8.86
C GLU A 45 8.01 -16.54 8.81
N LEU A 46 8.62 -15.83 9.76
CA LEU A 46 10.07 -15.84 9.93
C LEU A 46 10.53 -17.20 10.46
N PRO A 47 11.69 -17.71 10.03
CA PRO A 47 12.21 -18.96 10.58
C PRO A 47 12.44 -18.87 12.10
N PHE A 48 11.99 -19.88 12.86
CA PHE A 48 12.15 -19.95 14.32
C PHE A 48 13.60 -19.85 14.82
N PHE A 49 14.56 -20.13 13.95
CA PHE A 49 15.99 -20.11 14.26
C PHE A 49 16.68 -18.80 13.89
N ALA A 50 16.07 -17.93 13.09
CA ALA A 50 16.71 -16.65 12.76
C ALA A 50 16.39 -15.60 13.82
N THR A 51 17.41 -14.82 14.14
CA THR A 51 17.32 -13.67 15.03
C THR A 51 17.06 -12.39 14.23
N ALA A 52 16.70 -11.32 14.94
CA ALA A 52 16.64 -9.98 14.33
C ALA A 52 18.00 -9.57 13.75
N GLU A 53 19.12 -9.95 14.38
CA GLU A 53 20.47 -9.69 13.86
C GLU A 53 20.72 -10.38 12.51
N ASP A 54 20.32 -11.64 12.39
CA ASP A 54 20.52 -12.43 11.15
C ASP A 54 19.85 -11.81 9.94
N LEU A 55 18.67 -11.18 10.14
CA LEU A 55 17.81 -10.68 9.06
C LEU A 55 17.83 -9.15 8.91
N LEU A 56 18.00 -8.40 10.00
CA LEU A 56 17.97 -6.92 10.04
C LEU A 56 19.33 -6.28 10.31
N GLY A 57 20.37 -7.08 10.60
CA GLY A 57 21.75 -6.63 10.70
C GLY A 57 22.43 -6.53 9.33
N GLU A 58 23.60 -7.15 9.19
CA GLU A 58 24.42 -7.04 7.96
C GLU A 58 23.72 -7.58 6.70
N ASN A 59 22.75 -8.49 6.85
CA ASN A 59 22.00 -9.07 5.73
C ASN A 59 20.75 -8.29 5.32
N PHE A 60 20.46 -7.14 5.95
CA PHE A 60 19.20 -6.45 5.79
C PHE A 60 18.83 -6.14 4.34
N GLU A 61 19.77 -5.67 3.53
CA GLU A 61 19.51 -5.38 2.11
C GLU A 61 19.01 -6.61 1.34
N ARG A 62 19.58 -7.79 1.63
CA ARG A 62 19.14 -9.06 1.04
C ARG A 62 17.75 -9.44 1.54
N THR A 63 17.53 -9.35 2.85
CA THR A 63 16.22 -9.63 3.47
C THR A 63 15.12 -8.77 2.86
N LEU A 64 15.36 -7.46 2.72
CA LEU A 64 14.42 -6.51 2.12
C LEU A 64 14.10 -6.89 0.66
N LYS A 65 15.12 -7.24 -0.14
CA LYS A 65 14.92 -7.71 -1.52
C LYS A 65 14.09 -8.99 -1.60
N LEU A 66 14.28 -9.92 -0.67
CA LEU A 66 13.51 -11.16 -0.63
C LEU A 66 12.03 -10.89 -0.33
N PHE A 67 11.72 -10.03 0.65
CA PHE A 67 10.35 -9.63 0.94
C PHE A 67 9.69 -8.87 -0.22
N ALA A 68 10.44 -7.98 -0.87
CA ALA A 68 9.96 -7.25 -2.03
C ALA A 68 9.63 -8.19 -3.21
N ARG A 69 10.54 -9.13 -3.53
CA ARG A 69 10.33 -10.12 -4.60
C ARG A 69 9.20 -11.10 -4.30
N SER A 70 8.99 -11.42 -3.02
CA SER A 70 7.87 -12.27 -2.61
C SER A 70 6.54 -11.51 -2.48
N HIS A 71 6.51 -10.20 -2.74
CA HIS A 71 5.32 -9.36 -2.57
C HIS A 71 4.64 -9.57 -1.20
N ALA A 72 5.46 -9.69 -0.15
CA ALA A 72 4.98 -10.03 1.18
C ALA A 72 4.02 -8.94 1.70
N SER A 73 2.80 -9.35 2.03
CA SER A 73 1.74 -8.45 2.48
C SER A 73 1.73 -8.29 4.00
N TRP A 74 2.12 -9.32 4.73
CA TRP A 74 2.24 -9.33 6.20
C TRP A 74 3.06 -10.53 6.65
N ILE A 75 3.61 -10.46 7.87
CA ILE A 75 4.41 -11.53 8.47
C ILE A 75 3.78 -11.98 9.78
N ALA A 76 3.29 -13.22 9.83
CA ALA A 76 2.87 -13.93 11.03
C ALA A 76 2.57 -15.43 10.71
N PRO A 77 2.53 -16.32 11.73
CA PRO A 77 3.04 -16.09 13.09
C PRO A 77 4.56 -15.82 13.09
N HIS A 78 5.13 -15.46 14.24
CA HIS A 78 6.57 -15.16 14.43
C HIS A 78 7.10 -14.01 13.53
N SER A 79 6.65 -12.79 13.83
CA SER A 79 7.14 -11.56 13.20
C SER A 79 8.28 -10.94 14.01
N PHE A 80 8.87 -9.85 13.49
CA PHE A 80 9.91 -9.12 14.21
C PHE A 80 9.39 -8.37 15.45
N ALA A 81 8.07 -8.24 15.62
CA ALA A 81 7.45 -7.41 16.66
C ALA A 81 7.87 -7.77 18.09
N ASP A 82 8.12 -9.06 18.37
CA ASP A 82 8.55 -9.53 19.68
C ASP A 82 10.09 -9.59 19.82
N SER A 83 10.82 -9.41 18.72
CA SER A 83 12.28 -9.61 18.65
C SER A 83 13.08 -8.31 18.49
N VAL A 84 12.44 -7.22 18.07
CA VAL A 84 13.07 -5.90 17.89
C VAL A 84 12.70 -5.01 19.07
N GLU A 85 13.71 -4.64 19.87
CA GLU A 85 13.54 -3.72 20.98
C GLU A 85 13.27 -2.28 20.49
N PRO A 86 12.23 -1.60 21.01
CA PRO A 86 11.98 -0.20 20.69
C PRO A 86 13.18 0.71 20.96
N GLY A 87 13.66 1.40 19.92
CA GLY A 87 14.86 2.26 20.00
C GLY A 87 16.19 1.51 20.05
N GLY A 88 16.16 0.18 19.91
CA GLY A 88 17.34 -0.67 19.78
C GLY A 88 18.02 -0.56 18.41
N PRO A 89 19.13 -1.29 18.20
CA PRO A 89 19.97 -1.16 17.00
C PRO A 89 19.27 -1.54 15.69
N TYR A 90 18.24 -2.39 15.74
CA TYR A 90 17.52 -2.87 14.54
C TYR A 90 16.24 -2.10 14.22
N GLN A 91 15.88 -1.08 15.02
CA GLN A 91 14.64 -0.32 14.83
C GLN A 91 14.56 0.29 13.43
N ALA A 92 15.63 0.91 12.95
CA ALA A 92 15.63 1.58 11.65
C ALA A 92 15.39 0.60 10.48
N ALA A 93 16.06 -0.55 10.51
CA ALA A 93 15.88 -1.61 9.51
C ALA A 93 14.46 -2.23 9.61
N TYR A 94 13.95 -2.43 10.82
CA TYR A 94 12.59 -2.91 11.03
C TYR A 94 11.54 -1.93 10.49
N ASP A 95 11.71 -0.62 10.73
CA ASP A 95 10.82 0.42 10.21
C ASP A 95 10.86 0.49 8.68
N GLU A 96 12.04 0.32 8.08
CA GLU A 96 12.20 0.27 6.63
C GLU A 96 11.53 -0.96 6.03
N LEU A 97 11.69 -2.13 6.64
CA LEU A 97 10.98 -3.34 6.23
C LEU A 97 9.46 -3.15 6.32
N ASN A 98 8.96 -2.62 7.44
CA ASN A 98 7.52 -2.38 7.63
C ASN A 98 6.95 -1.39 6.60
N ARG A 99 7.74 -0.40 6.16
CA ARG A 99 7.32 0.50 5.06
C ARG A 99 7.26 -0.19 3.71
N ALA A 100 8.03 -1.25 3.51
CA ALA A 100 8.06 -2.01 2.26
C ALA A 100 6.99 -3.09 2.19
N LEU A 101 6.59 -3.71 3.30
CA LEU A 101 5.58 -4.78 3.30
C LEU A 101 4.19 -4.24 2.94
N GLY A 102 3.40 -5.06 2.24
CA GLY A 102 2.03 -4.72 1.90
C GLY A 102 1.93 -3.52 0.96
N TYR A 103 0.84 -2.77 1.11
CA TYR A 103 0.61 -1.53 0.39
C TYR A 103 1.05 -0.33 1.23
N ARG A 104 1.57 0.70 0.55
CA ARG A 104 1.87 1.99 1.15
C ARG A 104 1.50 3.10 0.16
N LEU A 105 0.22 3.47 0.17
CA LEU A 105 -0.36 4.38 -0.80
C LEU A 105 -0.05 5.85 -0.47
N ARG A 106 0.22 6.67 -1.49
CA ARG A 106 0.32 8.14 -1.38
C ARG A 106 -0.21 8.82 -2.63
N VAL A 107 -0.54 10.10 -2.50
CA VAL A 107 -0.70 10.98 -3.65
C VAL A 107 0.65 11.63 -3.94
N SER A 108 1.14 11.49 -5.17
CA SER A 108 2.40 12.11 -5.61
C SER A 108 2.20 13.45 -6.29
N GLU A 109 1.06 13.62 -6.94
CA GLU A 109 0.67 14.82 -7.65
C GLU A 109 -0.83 15.02 -7.52
N ALA A 110 -1.25 16.27 -7.40
CA ALA A 110 -2.65 16.65 -7.37
C ALA A 110 -2.82 18.01 -8.02
N GLU A 111 -3.75 18.11 -8.96
CA GLU A 111 -3.99 19.33 -9.72
C GLU A 111 -5.48 19.65 -9.78
N CYS A 112 -5.79 20.92 -10.05
CA CYS A 112 -7.15 21.38 -10.28
C CYS A 112 -7.20 22.12 -11.61
N SER A 113 -8.13 21.73 -12.47
CA SER A 113 -8.32 22.29 -13.80
C SER A 113 -9.76 22.76 -14.01
N TRP A 114 -9.97 23.67 -14.95
CA TRP A 114 -11.31 24.06 -15.40
C TRP A 114 -11.58 23.42 -16.77
N GLU A 115 -12.45 22.41 -16.79
CA GLU A 115 -12.72 21.56 -17.93
C GLU A 115 -14.24 21.46 -18.17
N ASN A 116 -14.67 21.54 -19.43
CA ASN A 116 -16.09 21.41 -19.79
C ASN A 116 -17.05 22.35 -19.04
N GLY A 117 -16.56 23.49 -18.53
CA GLY A 117 -17.35 24.45 -17.75
C GLY A 117 -17.53 24.07 -16.28
N ARG A 118 -16.70 23.15 -15.75
CA ARG A 118 -16.66 22.72 -14.35
C ARG A 118 -15.21 22.66 -13.86
N TRP A 119 -15.02 22.74 -12.55
CA TRP A 119 -13.73 22.40 -11.95
C TRP A 119 -13.58 20.88 -11.90
N ALA A 120 -12.38 20.38 -12.16
CA ALA A 120 -12.02 18.98 -11.98
C ALA A 120 -10.74 18.89 -11.16
N VAL A 121 -10.63 17.86 -10.32
CA VAL A 121 -9.41 17.54 -9.58
C VAL A 121 -8.88 16.21 -10.08
N SER A 122 -7.62 16.21 -10.49
CA SER A 122 -6.86 15.01 -10.83
C SER A 122 -5.83 14.73 -9.73
N VAL A 123 -5.60 13.46 -9.46
CA VAL A 123 -4.57 12.98 -8.53
C VAL A 123 -3.81 11.81 -9.15
N THR A 124 -2.51 11.74 -8.86
CA THR A 124 -1.67 10.59 -9.17
C THR A 124 -1.39 9.82 -7.90
N LEU A 125 -1.88 8.59 -7.84
CA LEU A 125 -1.72 7.67 -6.72
C LEU A 125 -0.52 6.75 -6.99
N GLU A 126 0.32 6.56 -5.98
CA GLU A 126 1.47 5.65 -6.02
C GLU A 126 1.45 4.69 -4.84
N ASN A 127 2.03 3.51 -5.03
CA ASN A 127 2.22 2.50 -4.00
C ASN A 127 3.72 2.30 -3.76
N ASP A 128 4.21 2.78 -2.62
CA ASP A 128 5.61 2.63 -2.20
C ASP A 128 5.89 1.27 -1.52
N GLY A 129 4.85 0.45 -1.29
CA GLY A 129 4.97 -0.89 -0.72
C GLY A 129 5.27 -1.93 -1.80
N CYS A 130 5.41 -3.20 -1.42
CA CYS A 130 5.70 -4.31 -2.33
C CYS A 130 4.47 -5.14 -2.72
N ALA A 131 3.26 -4.79 -2.28
CA ALA A 131 2.03 -5.49 -2.66
C ALA A 131 0.86 -4.49 -2.81
N PRO A 132 -0.17 -4.82 -3.62
CA PRO A 132 -1.33 -3.94 -3.78
C PRO A 132 -2.23 -3.95 -2.55
N LEU A 133 -3.18 -3.01 -2.53
CA LEU A 133 -4.36 -3.11 -1.68
C LEU A 133 -5.25 -4.24 -2.23
N TYR A 134 -5.78 -5.12 -1.38
CA TYR A 134 -6.65 -6.22 -1.81
C TYR A 134 -8.14 -5.98 -1.53
N PHE A 135 -8.45 -4.87 -0.87
CA PHE A 135 -9.82 -4.51 -0.50
C PHE A 135 -10.43 -3.55 -1.52
N ASP A 136 -11.73 -3.68 -1.78
CA ASP A 136 -12.50 -2.77 -2.65
C ASP A 136 -12.86 -1.50 -1.88
N TRP A 137 -11.83 -0.74 -1.50
CA TRP A 137 -11.96 0.55 -0.82
C TRP A 137 -11.74 1.68 -1.82
N ARG A 138 -12.45 2.78 -1.62
CA ARG A 138 -12.50 3.88 -2.59
C ARG A 138 -11.91 5.16 -2.01
N PRO A 139 -11.09 5.88 -2.78
CA PRO A 139 -10.66 7.22 -2.41
C PRO A 139 -11.79 8.23 -2.67
N TYR A 140 -11.85 9.24 -1.83
CA TYR A 140 -12.77 10.36 -1.93
C TYR A 140 -11.99 11.66 -1.78
N LEU A 141 -12.44 12.69 -2.49
CA LEU A 141 -12.13 14.06 -2.17
C LEU A 141 -13.11 14.56 -1.10
N ARG A 142 -12.63 15.40 -0.19
CA ARG A 142 -13.46 16.22 0.70
C ARG A 142 -13.20 17.68 0.40
N LEU A 143 -14.28 18.42 0.16
CA LEU A 143 -14.25 19.86 0.04
C LEU A 143 -14.77 20.47 1.33
N THR A 144 -13.98 21.33 1.95
CA THR A 144 -14.35 22.06 3.17
C THR A 144 -14.36 23.56 2.87
N ASP A 145 -15.53 24.21 3.02
CA ASP A 145 -15.67 25.65 2.80
C ASP A 145 -15.17 26.48 4.00
N ALA A 146 -15.11 27.81 3.84
CA ALA A 146 -14.70 28.72 4.91
C ALA A 146 -15.62 28.73 6.15
N ALA A 147 -16.85 28.21 6.04
CA ALA A 147 -17.78 28.05 7.15
C ALA A 147 -17.64 26.68 7.84
N GLY A 148 -16.79 25.79 7.31
CA GLY A 148 -16.57 24.44 7.81
C GLY A 148 -17.57 23.41 7.29
N ASN A 149 -18.38 23.74 6.29
CA ASN A 149 -19.27 22.76 5.66
C ASN A 149 -18.44 21.82 4.79
N MET A 150 -18.72 20.52 4.91
CA MET A 150 -17.99 19.46 4.22
C MET A 150 -18.88 18.74 3.22
N GLN A 151 -18.34 18.44 2.04
CA GLN A 151 -18.94 17.55 1.06
C GLN A 151 -17.89 16.60 0.50
N THR A 152 -18.27 15.34 0.24
CA THR A 152 -17.37 14.33 -0.31
C THR A 152 -17.74 13.95 -1.73
N ILE A 153 -16.73 13.67 -2.54
CA ILE A 153 -16.85 13.33 -3.96
C ILE A 153 -16.00 12.08 -4.20
N PRO A 154 -16.56 10.97 -4.73
CA PRO A 154 -15.77 9.77 -5.03
C PRO A 154 -14.76 10.06 -6.13
N LEU A 155 -13.56 9.49 -6.01
CA LEU A 155 -12.60 9.39 -7.10
C LEU A 155 -12.79 8.04 -7.80
N GLU A 156 -13.01 8.07 -9.11
CA GLU A 156 -13.21 6.86 -9.91
C GLU A 156 -11.88 6.16 -10.18
N THR A 157 -11.48 5.28 -9.26
CA THR A 157 -10.29 4.44 -9.40
C THR A 157 -10.42 3.15 -8.59
N ASP A 158 -9.80 2.07 -9.08
CA ASP A 158 -9.68 0.82 -8.35
C ASP A 158 -8.31 0.77 -7.66
N LEU A 159 -8.30 0.94 -6.34
CA LEU A 159 -7.04 0.95 -5.57
C LEU A 159 -6.29 -0.40 -5.63
N ARG A 160 -6.97 -1.49 -6.03
CA ARG A 160 -6.33 -2.80 -6.20
C ARG A 160 -5.42 -2.86 -7.43
N THR A 161 -5.57 -1.91 -8.36
CA THR A 161 -4.73 -1.81 -9.56
C THR A 161 -3.57 -0.85 -9.39
N VAL A 162 -3.41 -0.20 -8.24
CA VAL A 162 -2.27 0.67 -7.93
C VAL A 162 -1.10 -0.22 -7.48
N LEU A 163 -0.42 -0.82 -8.46
CA LEU A 163 0.67 -1.76 -8.23
C LEU A 163 1.94 -1.02 -7.79
N PRO A 164 2.85 -1.67 -7.02
CA PRO A 164 4.16 -1.13 -6.70
C PRO A 164 4.91 -0.62 -7.94
N GLY A 165 5.33 0.64 -7.92
CA GLY A 165 6.06 1.26 -9.03
C GLY A 165 5.22 1.59 -10.27
N GLU A 166 3.90 1.40 -10.23
CA GLU A 166 2.97 1.74 -11.31
C GLU A 166 1.99 2.83 -10.82
N PRO A 167 2.25 4.12 -11.11
CA PRO A 167 1.35 5.20 -10.74
C PRO A 167 -0.01 5.07 -11.43
N ALA A 168 -1.08 5.43 -10.73
CA ALA A 168 -2.45 5.42 -11.25
C ALA A 168 -3.07 6.81 -11.13
N GLU A 169 -3.59 7.33 -12.23
CA GLU A 169 -4.33 8.59 -12.25
C GLU A 169 -5.79 8.35 -11.86
N ALA A 170 -6.35 9.29 -11.09
CA ALA A 170 -7.77 9.34 -10.77
C ALA A 170 -8.25 10.79 -10.86
N ALA A 171 -9.48 11.00 -11.31
CA ALA A 171 -10.05 12.33 -11.40
C ALA A 171 -11.51 12.36 -10.96
N ALA A 172 -11.96 13.52 -10.51
CA ALA A 172 -13.35 13.79 -10.20
C ALA A 172 -13.74 15.21 -10.64
N GLU A 173 -14.89 15.33 -11.28
CA GLU A 173 -15.54 16.61 -11.51
C GLU A 173 -16.12 17.14 -10.19
N LEU A 174 -15.89 18.42 -9.90
CA LEU A 174 -16.45 19.08 -8.74
C LEU A 174 -17.90 19.54 -9.04
N PRO A 175 -18.78 19.55 -8.02
CA PRO A 175 -20.12 20.12 -8.16
C PRO A 175 -20.04 21.65 -8.39
N ASP A 176 -21.19 22.27 -8.68
CA ASP A 176 -21.24 23.73 -8.77
C ASP A 176 -20.99 24.35 -7.38
N LEU A 177 -19.85 25.02 -7.23
CA LEU A 177 -19.41 25.62 -5.98
C LEU A 177 -19.80 27.10 -5.91
N ALA A 178 -20.28 27.55 -4.76
CA ALA A 178 -20.48 28.98 -4.53
C ALA A 178 -19.12 29.70 -4.46
N PRO A 179 -19.03 30.98 -4.86
CA PRO A 179 -17.78 31.74 -4.77
C PRO A 179 -17.22 31.74 -3.35
N GLY A 180 -15.96 31.36 -3.19
CA GLY A 180 -15.32 31.19 -1.90
C GLY A 180 -14.05 30.38 -1.98
N GLU A 181 -13.38 30.21 -0.84
CA GLU A 181 -12.23 29.31 -0.73
C GLU A 181 -12.69 27.95 -0.20
N TYR A 182 -12.19 26.88 -0.81
CA TYR A 182 -12.41 25.51 -0.39
C TYR A 182 -11.07 24.82 -0.20
N LEU A 183 -10.89 24.16 0.94
CA LEU A 183 -9.81 23.21 1.14
C LEU A 183 -10.21 21.88 0.47
N VAL A 184 -9.33 21.34 -0.36
CA VAL A 184 -9.45 20.01 -0.97
C VAL A 184 -8.57 19.03 -0.21
N GLU A 185 -9.18 17.96 0.27
CA GLU A 185 -8.51 16.88 1.00
C GLU A 185 -8.82 15.53 0.34
N ILE A 186 -7.98 14.52 0.58
CA ILE A 186 -8.20 13.14 0.14
C ILE A 186 -8.22 12.17 1.32
N GLY A 187 -9.06 11.14 1.24
CA GLY A 187 -9.09 10.03 2.18
C GLY A 187 -9.60 8.75 1.51
N ILE A 188 -9.19 7.59 2.01
CA ILE A 188 -9.66 6.28 1.52
C ILE A 188 -10.67 5.73 2.51
N ILE A 189 -11.92 5.60 2.07
CA ILE A 189 -13.06 5.26 2.93
C ILE A 189 -13.17 3.75 3.13
N ASP A 190 -13.23 3.35 4.39
CA ASP A 190 -13.61 2.01 4.79
C ASP A 190 -15.13 1.85 4.60
N PRO A 191 -15.60 0.95 3.70
CA PRO A 191 -17.01 0.76 3.44
C PRO A 191 -17.80 0.26 4.65
N ALA A 192 -17.14 -0.34 5.66
CA ALA A 192 -17.81 -0.82 6.87
C ALA A 192 -18.13 0.32 7.85
N THR A 193 -17.31 1.37 7.89
CA THR A 193 -17.46 2.49 8.84
C THR A 193 -17.96 3.78 8.20
N GLY A 194 -17.80 3.93 6.88
CA GLY A 194 -18.09 5.17 6.17
C GLY A 194 -17.11 6.32 6.48
N ALA A 195 -16.00 6.02 7.14
CA ALA A 195 -14.94 6.97 7.48
C ALA A 195 -13.62 6.56 6.82
N PRO A 196 -12.64 7.48 6.70
CA PRO A 196 -11.31 7.10 6.29
C PRO A 196 -10.72 6.00 7.17
N GLY A 197 -10.16 4.95 6.55
CA GLY A 197 -9.60 3.81 7.26
C GLY A 197 -8.15 3.48 6.90
N ILE A 198 -7.57 4.15 5.89
CA ILE A 198 -6.18 3.96 5.46
C ILE A 198 -5.39 5.24 5.67
N ALA A 199 -4.27 5.13 6.36
CA ALA A 199 -3.28 6.19 6.43
C ALA A 199 -2.51 6.28 5.10
N LEU A 200 -2.42 7.48 4.53
CA LEU A 200 -1.62 7.75 3.36
C LEU A 200 -0.19 8.10 3.78
N ALA A 201 0.77 7.66 2.96
CA ALA A 201 2.19 7.91 3.11
C ALA A 201 2.57 9.32 2.64
N MET A 202 1.94 10.34 3.21
CA MET A 202 2.08 11.75 2.83
C MET A 202 2.58 12.57 4.00
N ASP A 203 3.49 13.52 3.72
CA ASP A 203 3.85 14.60 4.62
C ASP A 203 2.95 15.81 4.31
N ALA A 204 1.71 15.75 4.80
CA ALA A 204 0.69 16.77 4.57
C ALA A 204 -0.12 17.00 5.86
N PRO A 205 -0.68 18.20 6.06
CA PRO A 205 -1.63 18.42 7.14
C PRO A 205 -2.78 17.41 7.03
N GLU A 206 -3.09 16.75 8.14
CA GLU A 206 -4.17 15.77 8.19
C GLU A 206 -5.07 15.95 9.40
N SER A 207 -6.33 15.56 9.24
CA SER A 207 -7.25 15.41 10.37
C SER A 207 -8.18 14.22 10.15
N GLY A 208 -7.94 13.15 10.90
CA GLY A 208 -8.76 11.94 10.83
C GLY A 208 -8.54 11.20 9.51
N LEU A 209 -7.28 11.12 9.06
CA LEU A 209 -6.87 10.48 7.80
C LEU A 209 -7.43 11.13 6.54
N TRP A 210 -7.86 12.37 6.65
CA TRP A 210 -8.05 13.28 5.52
C TRP A 210 -6.78 14.11 5.36
N TYR A 211 -6.15 14.03 4.20
CA TYR A 211 -4.88 14.70 3.90
C TYR A 211 -5.13 15.88 2.99
N ALA A 212 -4.67 17.07 3.40
CA ALA A 212 -4.79 18.28 2.60
C ALA A 212 -3.98 18.17 1.29
N LEU A 213 -4.61 18.49 0.17
CA LEU A 213 -3.96 18.58 -1.14
C LEU A 213 -3.62 20.04 -1.47
N PHE A 214 -4.64 20.89 -1.56
CA PHE A 214 -4.53 22.31 -1.88
C PHE A 214 -5.85 23.03 -1.61
N SER A 215 -5.86 24.36 -1.74
CA SER A 215 -7.08 25.16 -1.70
C SER A 215 -7.44 25.68 -3.09
N ILE A 216 -8.73 25.73 -3.40
CA ILE A 216 -9.28 26.27 -4.65
C ILE A 216 -10.19 27.46 -4.39
N ARG A 217 -10.35 28.32 -5.40
CA ARG A 217 -11.26 29.47 -5.38
C ARG A 217 -12.09 29.52 -6.66
N PRO A 218 -13.24 28.83 -6.68
CA PRO A 218 -14.14 28.78 -7.83
C PRO A 218 -14.71 30.13 -8.25
#